data_AF-A0AAU2YZJ5-F1
#
_entry.id   AF-A0AAU2YZJ5-F1
#
_cell.length_a   1.000
_cell.length_b   1.000
_cell.length_c   1.000
_cell.angle_alpha   90.00
_cell.angle_beta   90.00
_cell.angle_gamma   90.00
#
_symmetry.space_group_name_H-M   'P 1'
#
loop_
_entity.id
_entity.type
_entity.pdbx_description
1 polymer ?
#
loop_
_entity_poly.entity_id
_entity_poly.type
_entity_poly.pdbx_seq_one_letter_code
_entity_poly.pdbx_strand_id
1 'polypeptide(L)'
;MPSNPTWPAHQRPARHKPRTPLVIALLVALLAALLVAVAQPSAHAVDTLLSQGKPATASSTEAAGTPASAAVDGSTTTRWSSAFSNPQWLQVDLGATAQITQVVLNWEAAYGTAFQIQTSANGTTWTSIYSTTTGTGGAQALNVTGSGRYVRMYGTARATPYGFSLWEFQVYGTGGTTPPPDTFWGDTSAIPNPQNAVTVAILNRTNGAYPDSQVYWSFNGQTHSIAEQRYFDMPANSAGRMYFYVGSPTSQYYDFIEFTVGGGVFNGNTTRVDAYGLPLAMRLHSYDGYDVQVGETQAFFAKSRTQVFQDFINAVPQEFKVLAQSQAPYRIIAPGSDASFKPGGVNANYFTAYAQSVGVNETTQYIFGCAGSMASNPNMCAALNRHVATLPSSGQADPNQYYLSAPANYYAKFWHDNAINKLAYGFPYDDVASQSSFISHANPQWLSVAVGF
;
A
#
# COMPACT_ATOMS: atom_id res chain seq x y z
N MET A 1 5.80 98.97 -34.47
CA MET A 1 7.16 99.53 -34.68
C MET A 1 8.17 98.53 -34.10
N PRO A 2 9.31 98.28 -34.76
CA PRO A 2 9.32 97.29 -35.84
C PRO A 2 10.45 96.23 -35.71
N SER A 3 10.23 95.11 -36.42
CA SER A 3 11.14 94.44 -37.36
C SER A 3 12.54 93.92 -36.93
N ASN A 4 12.67 92.59 -37.06
CA ASN A 4 13.68 91.86 -37.87
C ASN A 4 15.18 91.91 -37.48
N PRO A 5 16.04 91.07 -38.09
CA PRO A 5 15.88 89.69 -38.60
C PRO A 5 17.06 88.78 -38.18
N THR A 6 17.05 87.48 -38.52
CA THR A 6 18.19 86.81 -39.19
C THR A 6 17.87 85.35 -39.53
N TRP A 7 17.98 85.02 -40.82
CA TRP A 7 18.16 83.66 -41.38
C TRP A 7 19.66 83.29 -41.39
N PRO A 8 20.08 82.12 -41.93
CA PRO A 8 20.09 80.79 -41.33
C PRO A 8 21.53 80.25 -41.17
N ALA A 9 21.75 79.25 -40.31
CA ALA A 9 23.05 78.55 -40.25
C ALA A 9 22.88 77.03 -40.32
N HIS A 10 23.30 76.51 -41.48
CA HIS A 10 23.92 75.22 -41.75
C HIS A 10 23.47 73.96 -40.98
N GLN A 11 22.87 73.07 -41.76
CA GLN A 11 22.81 71.63 -41.50
C GLN A 11 24.20 71.05 -41.16
N ARG A 12 24.26 70.30 -40.07
CA ARG A 12 25.15 69.13 -39.95
C ARG A 12 24.26 67.91 -39.74
N PRO A 13 24.36 66.84 -40.55
CA PRO A 13 23.59 65.64 -40.31
C PRO A 13 24.05 64.99 -39.00
N ALA A 14 23.12 64.85 -38.06
CA ALA A 14 23.33 64.11 -36.84
C ALA A 14 23.56 62.63 -37.20
N ARG A 15 24.65 62.09 -36.66
CA ARG A 15 25.04 60.68 -36.67
C ARG A 15 23.83 59.79 -36.37
N HIS A 16 23.38 59.01 -37.34
CA HIS A 16 22.47 57.89 -37.11
C HIS A 16 23.14 56.90 -36.15
N LYS A 17 22.66 56.82 -34.91
CA LYS A 17 22.81 55.62 -34.10
C LYS A 17 21.74 54.61 -34.57
N PRO A 18 22.12 53.37 -34.91
CA PRO A 18 21.16 52.38 -35.37
C PRO A 18 20.21 52.01 -34.23
N ARG A 19 18.92 52.02 -34.54
CA ARG A 19 17.87 51.38 -33.74
C ARG A 19 18.03 49.87 -33.93
N THR A 20 18.55 49.19 -32.91
CA THR A 20 18.46 47.73 -32.81
C THR A 20 17.26 47.38 -31.90
N PRO A 21 16.47 46.36 -32.23
CA PRO A 21 15.05 46.33 -31.94
C PRO A 21 14.76 45.71 -30.58
N LEU A 22 13.78 46.29 -29.89
CA LEU A 22 13.18 45.83 -28.63
C LEU A 22 12.36 44.53 -28.77
N VAL A 23 12.65 43.70 -29.78
CA VAL A 23 11.90 42.47 -30.13
C VAL A 23 12.70 41.20 -29.78
N ILE A 24 14.02 41.30 -29.60
CA ILE A 24 14.86 40.13 -29.24
C ILE A 24 14.83 39.86 -27.72
N ALA A 25 14.61 40.88 -26.88
CA ALA A 25 14.61 40.71 -25.43
C ALA A 25 13.40 39.92 -24.88
N LEU A 26 12.25 39.94 -25.57
CA LEU A 26 11.06 39.20 -25.17
C LEU A 26 11.05 37.73 -25.66
N LEU A 27 11.76 37.41 -26.75
CA LEU A 27 11.91 36.04 -27.24
C LEU A 27 12.97 35.25 -26.46
N VAL A 28 14.00 35.90 -25.92
CA VAL A 28 15.00 35.24 -25.06
C VAL A 28 14.44 34.95 -23.66
N ALA A 29 13.54 35.79 -23.13
CA ALA A 29 12.86 35.53 -21.86
C ALA A 29 11.85 34.37 -21.95
N LEU A 30 11.18 34.18 -23.10
CA LEU A 30 10.26 33.06 -23.32
C LEU A 30 11.00 31.73 -23.63
N LEU A 31 12.18 31.77 -24.28
CA LEU A 31 13.01 30.57 -24.49
C LEU A 31 13.77 30.14 -23.22
N ALA A 32 14.13 31.07 -22.34
CA ALA A 32 14.79 30.73 -21.07
C ALA A 32 13.82 30.11 -20.04
N ALA A 33 12.52 30.39 -20.15
CA ALA A 33 11.48 29.72 -19.35
C ALA A 33 11.11 28.33 -19.88
N LEU A 34 11.54 27.96 -21.09
CA LEU A 34 11.23 26.67 -21.72
C LEU A 34 12.36 25.62 -21.63
N LEU A 35 13.48 25.94 -21.00
CA LEU A 35 14.67 25.06 -20.92
C LEU A 35 15.17 24.76 -19.51
N VAL A 36 14.37 25.09 -18.49
CA VAL A 36 14.60 24.63 -17.11
C VAL A 36 13.46 23.68 -16.71
N ALA A 37 13.18 22.71 -17.58
CA ALA A 37 12.73 21.40 -17.11
C ALA A 37 13.95 20.75 -16.44
N VAL A 38 14.26 21.21 -15.21
CA VAL A 38 15.07 20.40 -14.31
C VAL A 38 14.33 19.09 -14.24
N ALA A 39 14.95 18.01 -14.70
CA ALA A 39 14.55 16.67 -14.32
C ALA A 39 14.51 16.69 -12.80
N GLN A 40 13.32 16.84 -12.22
CA GLN A 40 13.13 16.60 -10.82
C GLN A 40 13.64 15.17 -10.64
N PRO A 41 14.67 14.92 -9.82
CA PRO A 41 14.94 13.55 -9.45
C PRO A 41 13.63 13.04 -8.88
N SER A 42 13.11 11.97 -9.48
CA SER A 42 12.02 11.20 -8.90
C SER A 42 12.32 11.09 -7.42
N ALA A 43 11.42 11.55 -6.56
CA ALA A 43 11.59 11.35 -5.13
C ALA A 43 11.66 9.84 -4.91
N HIS A 44 12.88 9.30 -4.80
CA HIS A 44 13.10 7.94 -4.37
C HIS A 44 12.51 7.89 -2.97
N ALA A 45 11.45 7.10 -2.80
CA ALA A 45 10.94 6.79 -1.47
C ALA A 45 12.14 6.37 -0.61
N VAL A 46 12.33 7.02 0.53
CA VAL A 46 13.40 6.66 1.47
C VAL A 46 13.18 5.20 1.85
N ASP A 47 14.17 4.35 1.58
CA ASP A 47 14.11 2.94 1.95
C ASP A 47 13.87 2.82 3.46
N THR A 48 12.80 2.13 3.85
CA THR A 48 12.39 1.99 5.25
C THR A 48 13.11 0.80 5.87
N LEU A 49 13.59 0.93 7.11
CA LEU A 49 14.11 -0.20 7.88
C LEU A 49 12.95 -1.12 8.31
N LEU A 50 12.86 -2.31 7.72
CA LEU A 50 11.74 -3.25 7.87
C LEU A 50 11.96 -4.29 8.97
N SER A 51 13.21 -4.64 9.29
CA SER A 51 13.51 -5.75 10.21
C SER A 51 13.56 -5.37 11.69
N GLN A 52 13.66 -4.08 12.02
CA GLN A 52 13.85 -3.62 13.40
C GLN A 52 12.71 -4.05 14.33
N GLY A 53 13.04 -4.74 15.41
CA GLY A 53 12.09 -5.24 16.42
C GLY A 53 11.17 -6.35 15.93
N LYS A 54 11.40 -6.91 14.74
CA LYS A 54 10.57 -7.98 14.17
C LYS A 54 10.93 -9.35 14.76
N PRO A 55 9.99 -10.32 14.74
CA PRO A 55 10.29 -11.68 15.13
C PRO A 55 11.45 -12.26 14.31
N ALA A 56 12.45 -12.81 15.00
CA ALA A 56 13.60 -13.46 14.38
C ALA A 56 13.80 -14.86 14.96
N THR A 57 14.13 -15.82 14.09
CA THR A 57 14.51 -17.18 14.48
C THR A 57 15.82 -17.57 13.80
N ALA A 58 16.49 -18.59 14.33
CA ALA A 58 17.75 -19.06 13.79
C ALA A 58 17.83 -20.59 13.82
N SER A 59 18.72 -21.16 13.02
CA SER A 59 19.02 -22.60 13.04
C SER A 59 19.57 -23.06 14.38
N SER A 60 20.28 -22.19 15.09
CA SER A 60 20.83 -22.45 16.42
C SER A 60 21.25 -21.15 17.11
N THR A 61 21.55 -21.26 18.39
CA THR A 61 22.18 -20.22 19.20
C THR A 61 23.40 -20.79 19.94
N GLU A 62 24.47 -20.00 20.08
CA GLU A 62 25.67 -20.37 20.86
C GLU A 62 25.31 -20.53 22.35
N ALA A 63 24.55 -19.59 22.88
CA ALA A 63 24.07 -19.58 24.26
C ALA A 63 22.74 -18.81 24.39
N ALA A 64 22.09 -18.89 25.55
CA ALA A 64 20.86 -18.15 25.85
C ALA A 64 21.02 -16.63 25.72
N GLY A 65 22.23 -16.10 25.96
CA GLY A 65 22.54 -14.67 25.86
C GLY A 65 22.80 -14.16 24.43
N THR A 66 22.74 -15.02 23.41
CA THR A 66 22.95 -14.64 22.01
C THR A 66 21.78 -15.05 21.11
N PRO A 67 20.54 -14.65 21.43
CA PRO A 67 19.34 -15.08 20.70
C PRO A 67 19.26 -14.43 19.31
N ALA A 68 18.44 -14.99 18.43
CA ALA A 68 18.17 -14.43 17.09
C ALA A 68 17.64 -12.99 17.16
N SER A 69 16.82 -12.67 18.17
CA SER A 69 16.25 -11.34 18.39
C SER A 69 17.30 -10.26 18.65
N ALA A 70 18.48 -10.63 19.14
CA ALA A 70 19.56 -9.70 19.44
C ALA A 70 20.28 -9.17 18.19
N ALA A 71 19.95 -9.67 17.00
CA ALA A 71 20.44 -9.12 15.74
C ALA A 71 19.42 -8.22 15.04
N VAL A 72 18.29 -7.91 15.68
CA VAL A 72 17.26 -7.02 15.13
C VAL A 72 16.72 -6.08 16.22
N ASP A 73 17.47 -5.86 17.29
CA ASP A 73 17.06 -5.07 18.45
C ASP A 73 17.59 -3.62 18.39
N GLY A 74 18.47 -3.32 17.42
CA GLY A 74 18.97 -1.97 17.15
C GLY A 74 20.16 -1.61 18.03
N SER A 75 20.69 -2.59 18.77
CA SER A 75 21.83 -2.42 19.66
C SER A 75 23.06 -3.10 19.06
N THR A 76 24.13 -2.32 18.88
CA THR A 76 25.42 -2.85 18.44
C THR A 76 26.24 -3.50 19.56
N THR A 77 25.62 -3.74 20.71
CA THR A 77 26.23 -4.35 21.91
C THR A 77 25.65 -5.71 22.27
N THR A 78 24.58 -6.12 21.59
CA THR A 78 23.90 -7.41 21.71
C THR A 78 24.00 -8.13 20.36
N ARG A 79 24.14 -9.46 20.37
CA ARG A 79 24.38 -10.22 19.12
C ARG A 79 23.63 -11.52 19.08
N TRP A 80 23.23 -11.94 17.88
CA TRP A 80 23.00 -13.35 17.61
C TRP A 80 24.35 -14.05 17.38
N SER A 81 24.46 -15.30 17.81
CA SER A 81 25.60 -16.17 17.54
C SER A 81 25.12 -17.59 17.32
N SER A 82 25.59 -18.27 16.27
CA SER A 82 25.21 -19.65 15.94
C SER A 82 26.07 -20.70 16.66
N ALA A 83 25.65 -21.97 16.57
CA ALA A 83 26.54 -23.10 16.80
C ALA A 83 27.71 -23.11 15.79
N PHE A 84 28.80 -23.79 16.14
CA PHE A 84 30.08 -23.73 15.42
C PHE A 84 30.13 -24.75 14.27
N SER A 85 29.09 -24.79 13.45
CA SER A 85 28.96 -25.68 12.28
C SER A 85 28.44 -24.92 11.06
N ASN A 86 28.55 -25.54 9.89
CA ASN A 86 28.00 -25.02 8.64
C ASN A 86 27.00 -26.06 8.10
N PRO A 87 25.90 -25.64 7.44
CA PRO A 87 25.40 -24.27 7.32
C PRO A 87 24.67 -23.79 8.58
N GLN A 88 24.50 -22.47 8.73
CA GLN A 88 23.67 -21.84 9.76
C GLN A 88 22.86 -20.70 9.14
N TRP A 89 21.74 -20.34 9.75
CA TRP A 89 20.91 -19.23 9.29
C TRP A 89 20.28 -18.44 10.42
N LEU A 90 20.03 -17.17 10.13
CA LEU A 90 19.21 -16.25 10.91
C LEU A 90 18.15 -15.67 9.97
N GLN A 91 16.88 -15.76 10.35
CA GLN A 91 15.75 -15.25 9.56
C GLN A 91 14.96 -14.21 10.36
N VAL A 92 14.35 -13.28 9.63
CA VAL A 92 13.42 -12.27 10.14
C VAL A 92 12.09 -12.42 9.44
N ASP A 93 10.99 -12.43 10.18
CA ASP A 93 9.62 -12.29 9.66
C ASP A 93 9.24 -10.81 9.63
N LEU A 94 9.16 -10.22 8.44
CA LEU A 94 8.79 -8.80 8.27
C LEU A 94 7.30 -8.55 8.63
N GLY A 95 6.50 -9.61 8.79
CA GLY A 95 5.07 -9.61 9.06
C GLY A 95 4.23 -9.64 7.78
N ALA A 96 4.80 -9.21 6.65
CA ALA A 96 4.15 -9.18 5.36
C ALA A 96 5.17 -9.16 4.23
N THR A 97 4.75 -9.49 3.01
CA THR A 97 5.60 -9.38 1.83
C THR A 97 6.05 -7.94 1.64
N ALA A 98 7.37 -7.73 1.59
CA ALA A 98 7.98 -6.46 1.29
C ALA A 98 8.91 -6.58 0.08
N GLN A 99 9.13 -5.46 -0.60
CA GLN A 99 10.18 -5.33 -1.60
C GLN A 99 11.47 -4.95 -0.89
N ILE A 100 12.49 -5.77 -1.05
CA ILE A 100 13.79 -5.63 -0.39
C ILE A 100 14.76 -4.99 -1.36
N THR A 101 15.31 -3.84 -0.97
CA THR A 101 16.21 -3.03 -1.79
C THR A 101 17.64 -3.04 -1.24
N GLN A 102 17.79 -3.26 0.07
CA GLN A 102 19.09 -3.34 0.72
C GLN A 102 19.06 -4.24 1.95
N VAL A 103 20.17 -4.93 2.20
CA VAL A 103 20.45 -5.60 3.46
C VAL A 103 21.76 -5.07 4.02
N VAL A 104 21.76 -4.65 5.28
CA VAL A 104 22.98 -4.32 6.02
C VAL A 104 23.23 -5.40 7.06
N LEU A 105 24.38 -6.06 6.96
CA LEU A 105 24.87 -7.01 7.96
C LEU A 105 25.96 -6.34 8.77
N ASN A 106 25.77 -6.22 10.09
CA ASN A 106 26.82 -5.80 10.99
C ASN A 106 27.38 -7.02 11.72
N TRP A 107 28.49 -7.55 11.23
CA TRP A 107 29.12 -8.74 11.80
C TRP A 107 29.91 -8.43 13.06
N GLU A 108 29.98 -9.42 13.95
CA GLU A 108 31.03 -9.49 14.97
C GLU A 108 32.37 -9.91 14.31
N ALA A 109 33.47 -10.01 15.06
CA ALA A 109 34.72 -10.61 14.58
C ALA A 109 34.52 -12.03 14.00
N ALA A 110 33.52 -12.78 14.46
CA ALA A 110 33.09 -14.05 13.89
C ALA A 110 32.03 -13.86 12.78
N TYR A 111 32.50 -13.85 11.52
CA TYR A 111 31.67 -13.58 10.34
C TYR A 111 31.65 -14.72 9.31
N GLY A 112 30.75 -14.62 8.33
CA GLY A 112 30.69 -15.54 7.19
C GLY A 112 31.53 -15.07 6.00
N THR A 113 32.44 -15.90 5.49
CA THR A 113 33.08 -15.66 4.19
C THR A 113 32.17 -16.09 3.04
N ALA A 114 31.41 -17.18 3.21
CA ALA A 114 30.40 -17.59 2.23
C ALA A 114 29.00 -17.56 2.85
N PHE A 115 28.09 -16.81 2.22
CA PHE A 115 26.70 -16.70 2.63
C PHE A 115 25.80 -16.24 1.49
N GLN A 116 24.50 -16.39 1.70
CA GLN A 116 23.44 -15.91 0.83
C GLN A 116 22.45 -15.06 1.62
N ILE A 117 21.85 -14.08 0.94
CA ILE A 117 20.60 -13.47 1.42
C ILE A 117 19.48 -14.11 0.62
N GLN A 118 18.47 -14.60 1.31
CA GLN A 118 17.34 -15.27 0.69
C GLN A 118 16.02 -14.68 1.18
N THR A 119 15.02 -14.68 0.31
CA THR A 119 13.65 -14.29 0.64
C THR A 119 12.71 -15.48 0.52
N SER A 120 11.59 -15.41 1.24
CA SER A 120 10.51 -16.40 1.17
C SER A 120 9.16 -15.75 1.44
N ALA A 121 8.11 -16.26 0.80
CA ALA A 121 6.72 -15.90 1.12
C ALA A 121 6.18 -16.68 2.33
N ASN A 122 6.70 -17.89 2.58
CA ASN A 122 6.12 -18.86 3.52
C ASN A 122 7.09 -19.35 4.61
N GLY A 123 8.36 -18.97 4.55
CA GLY A 123 9.41 -19.36 5.51
C GLY A 123 10.02 -20.74 5.24
N THR A 124 9.58 -21.47 4.21
CA THR A 124 10.04 -22.83 3.90
C THR A 124 10.70 -22.95 2.53
N THR A 125 10.17 -22.27 1.51
CA THR A 125 10.74 -22.22 0.16
C THR A 125 11.51 -20.92 -0.02
N TRP A 126 12.78 -21.00 -0.37
CA TRP A 126 13.69 -19.84 -0.36
C TRP A 126 14.25 -19.54 -1.74
N THR A 127 14.29 -18.26 -2.09
CA THR A 127 14.94 -17.75 -3.31
C THR A 127 16.12 -16.87 -2.91
N SER A 128 17.29 -17.12 -3.48
CA SER A 128 18.49 -16.33 -3.22
C SER A 128 18.47 -15.03 -4.01
N ILE A 129 18.62 -13.91 -3.31
CA ILE A 129 18.65 -12.55 -3.88
C ILE A 129 20.05 -11.91 -3.79
N TYR A 130 20.97 -12.58 -3.08
CA TYR A 130 22.40 -12.27 -3.03
C TYR A 130 23.20 -13.51 -2.68
N SER A 131 24.46 -13.61 -3.13
CA SER A 131 25.40 -14.66 -2.74
C SER A 131 26.84 -14.18 -2.82
N THR A 132 27.68 -14.61 -1.89
CA THR A 132 29.12 -14.34 -1.89
C THR A 132 29.91 -15.52 -1.30
N THR A 133 31.19 -15.63 -1.64
CA THR A 133 32.18 -16.54 -1.04
C THR A 133 33.40 -15.80 -0.48
N THR A 134 33.41 -14.47 -0.56
CA THR A 134 34.50 -13.58 -0.17
C THR A 134 34.04 -12.49 0.79
N GLY A 135 33.06 -12.79 1.64
CA GLY A 135 32.59 -11.90 2.70
C GLY A 135 33.75 -11.37 3.55
N THR A 136 33.68 -10.10 3.93
CA THR A 136 34.77 -9.35 4.58
C THR A 136 34.58 -9.13 6.07
N GLY A 137 33.41 -9.47 6.62
CA GLY A 137 33.03 -9.11 7.99
C GLY A 137 32.74 -7.61 8.15
N GLY A 138 32.68 -7.14 9.40
CA GLY A 138 32.31 -5.76 9.74
C GLY A 138 30.90 -5.37 9.29
N ALA A 139 30.65 -4.08 9.07
CA ALA A 139 29.40 -3.60 8.48
C ALA A 139 29.44 -3.71 6.95
N GLN A 140 28.52 -4.50 6.37
CA GLN A 140 28.39 -4.72 4.94
C GLN A 140 26.99 -4.29 4.47
N ALA A 141 26.93 -3.25 3.62
CA ALA A 141 25.72 -2.87 2.92
C ALA A 141 25.64 -3.59 1.56
N LEU A 142 24.59 -4.39 1.38
CA LEU A 142 24.34 -5.22 0.21
C LEU A 142 23.14 -4.66 -0.53
N ASN A 143 23.35 -4.14 -1.72
CA ASN A 143 22.24 -3.77 -2.60
C ASN A 143 21.67 -5.06 -3.20
N VAL A 144 20.37 -5.26 -3.02
CA VAL A 144 19.67 -6.47 -3.44
C VAL A 144 18.35 -6.10 -4.09
N THR A 145 17.81 -7.01 -4.89
CA THR A 145 16.45 -6.87 -5.41
C THR A 145 15.72 -8.18 -5.15
N GLY A 146 14.65 -8.11 -4.37
CA GLY A 146 13.87 -9.29 -4.05
C GLY A 146 12.56 -8.95 -3.37
N SER A 147 11.67 -9.92 -3.31
CA SER A 147 10.39 -9.80 -2.60
C SER A 147 10.21 -10.98 -1.65
N GLY A 148 9.63 -10.74 -0.48
CA GLY A 148 9.27 -11.80 0.47
C GLY A 148 8.79 -11.25 1.80
N ARG A 149 8.10 -12.10 2.56
CA ARG A 149 7.72 -11.84 3.95
C ARG A 149 8.87 -12.17 4.90
N TYR A 150 9.59 -13.24 4.60
CA TYR A 150 10.75 -13.67 5.37
C TYR A 150 12.01 -13.35 4.62
N VAL A 151 13.03 -12.89 5.34
CA VAL A 151 14.37 -12.67 4.80
C VAL A 151 15.36 -13.37 5.72
N ARG A 152 16.32 -14.12 5.17
CA ARG A 152 17.34 -14.78 5.97
C ARG A 152 18.75 -14.57 5.43
N MET A 153 19.70 -14.50 6.35
CA MET A 153 21.11 -14.76 6.08
C MET A 153 21.34 -16.27 6.20
N TYR A 154 21.85 -16.90 5.14
CA TYR A 154 22.18 -18.32 5.09
C TYR A 154 23.69 -18.50 4.89
N GLY A 155 24.41 -18.76 5.98
CA GLY A 155 25.86 -18.89 6.02
C GLY A 155 26.33 -20.31 5.72
N THR A 156 27.29 -20.45 4.80
CA THR A 156 27.83 -21.73 4.33
C THR A 156 29.32 -21.92 4.62
N ALA A 157 30.07 -20.83 4.85
CA ALA A 157 31.44 -20.89 5.34
C ALA A 157 31.74 -19.76 6.32
N ARG A 158 32.37 -20.12 7.46
CA ARG A 158 32.78 -19.19 8.53
C ARG A 158 34.22 -18.73 8.30
N ALA A 159 34.50 -17.49 8.67
CA ALA A 159 35.85 -16.93 8.63
C ALA A 159 36.74 -17.39 9.79
N THR A 160 36.12 -17.81 10.90
CA THR A 160 36.80 -18.19 12.14
C THR A 160 36.31 -19.58 12.60
N PRO A 161 36.96 -20.21 13.59
CA PRO A 161 36.46 -21.45 14.19
C PRO A 161 35.10 -21.30 14.89
N TYR A 162 34.76 -20.07 15.31
CA TYR A 162 33.51 -19.73 16.02
C TYR A 162 32.29 -19.72 15.08
N GLY A 163 31.09 -19.59 15.65
CA GLY A 163 29.82 -19.49 14.92
C GLY A 163 29.67 -18.21 14.10
N PHE A 164 28.67 -18.15 13.23
CA PHE A 164 28.28 -16.90 12.58
C PHE A 164 27.69 -15.97 13.63
N SER A 165 28.11 -14.70 13.65
CA SER A 165 27.58 -13.74 14.61
C SER A 165 27.34 -12.35 14.05
N LEU A 166 26.13 -11.84 14.32
CA LEU A 166 25.66 -10.54 13.85
C LEU A 166 25.28 -9.69 15.07
N TRP A 167 25.86 -8.50 15.14
CA TRP A 167 25.34 -7.41 15.97
C TRP A 167 23.99 -6.95 15.43
N GLU A 168 23.86 -6.79 14.10
CA GLU A 168 22.61 -6.36 13.47
C GLU A 168 22.41 -7.00 12.08
N PHE A 169 21.16 -7.31 11.76
CA PHE A 169 20.64 -7.78 10.47
C PHE A 169 19.50 -6.86 10.02
N GLN A 170 19.89 -5.81 9.32
CA GLN A 170 18.99 -4.75 8.91
C GLN A 170 18.51 -5.00 7.47
N VAL A 171 17.19 -5.07 7.29
CA VAL A 171 16.55 -5.28 6.00
C VAL A 171 15.80 -4.01 5.64
N TYR A 172 16.15 -3.41 4.52
CA TYR A 172 15.57 -2.17 4.01
C TYR A 172 14.74 -2.43 2.76
N GLY A 173 13.68 -1.65 2.61
CA GLY A 173 12.76 -1.84 1.52
C GLY A 173 11.52 -0.96 1.54
N THR A 174 10.55 -1.35 0.71
CA THR A 174 9.23 -0.73 0.64
C THR A 174 8.13 -1.77 0.78
N GLY A 175 6.96 -1.37 1.29
CA GLY A 175 5.91 -2.31 1.70
C GLY A 175 6.11 -2.77 3.15
N GLY A 176 5.55 -3.92 3.53
CA GLY A 176 5.62 -4.38 4.91
C GLY A 176 4.86 -3.48 5.89
N THR A 177 3.71 -2.90 5.50
CA THR A 177 2.85 -2.19 6.46
C THR A 177 2.55 -3.16 7.59
N THR A 178 3.09 -2.87 8.77
CA THR A 178 2.95 -3.75 9.92
C THR A 178 1.45 -3.94 10.15
N PRO A 179 0.94 -5.19 10.10
CA PRO A 179 -0.43 -5.46 10.54
C PRO A 179 -0.63 -4.78 11.89
N PRO A 180 -1.78 -4.13 12.14
CA PRO A 180 -2.04 -3.54 13.44
C PRO A 180 -1.67 -4.49 14.59
N PRO A 181 -0.97 -4.00 15.63
CA PRO A 181 -0.55 -4.82 16.76
C PRO A 181 -1.77 -5.41 17.47
N ASP A 182 -1.59 -6.46 18.28
CA ASP A 182 -2.71 -7.08 19.00
C ASP A 182 -3.54 -6.09 19.85
N THR A 183 -2.88 -5.06 20.40
CA THR A 183 -3.56 -3.98 21.14
C THR A 183 -4.57 -3.21 20.28
N PHE A 184 -4.37 -3.14 18.96
CA PHE A 184 -5.36 -2.57 18.05
C PHE A 184 -6.60 -3.45 17.94
N TRP A 185 -6.53 -4.75 18.17
CA TRP A 185 -7.68 -5.65 18.10
C TRP A 185 -8.38 -5.85 19.46
N GLY A 186 -7.78 -5.33 20.54
CA GLY A 186 -8.32 -5.47 21.89
C GLY A 186 -8.08 -6.88 22.45
N ASP A 187 -8.80 -7.23 23.50
CA ASP A 187 -8.70 -8.56 24.12
C ASP A 187 -9.46 -9.60 23.29
N THR A 188 -8.75 -10.31 22.44
CA THR A 188 -9.32 -11.38 21.61
C THR A 188 -9.69 -12.62 22.42
N SER A 189 -9.15 -12.79 23.64
CA SER A 189 -9.51 -13.91 24.52
C SER A 189 -10.92 -13.77 25.12
N ALA A 190 -11.47 -12.56 25.09
CA ALA A 190 -12.83 -12.27 25.52
C ALA A 190 -13.89 -12.51 24.41
N ILE A 191 -13.48 -12.86 23.18
CA ILE A 191 -14.40 -13.16 22.09
C ILE A 191 -15.04 -14.54 22.36
N PRO A 192 -16.38 -14.65 22.43
CA PRO A 192 -17.04 -15.93 22.64
C PRO A 192 -16.74 -16.93 21.52
N ASN A 193 -16.70 -18.22 21.86
CA ASN A 193 -16.67 -19.25 20.83
C ASN A 193 -17.96 -19.24 20.01
N PRO A 194 -17.88 -19.41 18.68
CA PRO A 194 -19.06 -19.48 17.83
C PRO A 194 -19.94 -20.67 18.19
N GLN A 195 -21.25 -20.46 18.18
CA GLN A 195 -22.25 -21.55 18.21
C GLN A 195 -22.73 -21.90 16.80
N ASN A 196 -22.61 -20.95 15.87
CA ASN A 196 -22.86 -21.15 14.45
C ASN A 196 -21.55 -21.25 13.68
N ALA A 197 -21.31 -20.35 12.72
CA ALA A 197 -20.18 -20.49 11.80
C ALA A 197 -18.95 -19.70 12.24
N VAL A 198 -19.10 -18.44 12.66
CA VAL A 198 -18.00 -17.60 13.14
C VAL A 198 -18.56 -16.53 14.07
N THR A 199 -17.87 -16.19 15.16
CA THR A 199 -18.26 -15.02 15.98
C THR A 199 -17.62 -13.76 15.40
N VAL A 200 -18.46 -12.80 15.00
CA VAL A 200 -18.00 -11.48 14.57
C VAL A 200 -17.91 -10.56 15.78
N ALA A 201 -16.73 -10.03 16.05
CA ALA A 201 -16.50 -9.01 17.06
C ALA A 201 -16.36 -7.64 16.40
N ILE A 202 -17.20 -6.67 16.79
CA ILE A 202 -17.17 -5.32 16.22
C ILE A 202 -16.42 -4.40 17.19
N LEU A 203 -15.40 -3.71 16.70
CA LEU A 203 -14.50 -2.88 17.49
C LEU A 203 -14.63 -1.41 17.10
N ASN A 204 -14.86 -0.56 18.08
CA ASN A 204 -14.82 0.89 17.90
C ASN A 204 -13.37 1.38 17.83
N ARG A 205 -12.96 1.89 16.68
CA ARG A 205 -11.66 2.53 16.43
C ARG A 205 -11.83 3.93 15.85
N THR A 206 -12.91 4.62 16.24
CA THR A 206 -13.21 6.00 15.82
C THR A 206 -12.34 7.06 16.53
N ASN A 207 -11.29 6.65 17.25
CA ASN A 207 -10.41 7.51 18.06
C ASN A 207 -11.15 8.48 18.98
N GLY A 208 -12.26 8.03 19.57
CA GLY A 208 -13.07 8.83 20.49
C GLY A 208 -14.04 9.78 19.81
N ALA A 209 -14.13 9.79 18.47
CA ALA A 209 -15.14 10.59 17.76
C ALA A 209 -16.57 10.12 18.11
N TYR A 210 -16.76 8.82 18.32
CA TYR A 210 -18.05 8.25 18.72
C TYR A 210 -17.88 7.23 19.86
N PRO A 211 -18.74 7.26 20.89
CA PRO A 211 -18.80 6.17 21.87
C PRO A 211 -19.42 4.91 21.25
N ASP A 212 -19.24 3.75 21.90
CA ASP A 212 -19.80 2.46 21.43
C ASP A 212 -21.32 2.48 21.22
N SER A 213 -22.04 3.34 21.94
CA SER A 213 -23.49 3.53 21.77
C SER A 213 -23.89 4.26 20.48
N GLN A 214 -22.92 4.79 19.73
CA GLN A 214 -23.12 5.52 18.47
C GLN A 214 -22.36 4.90 17.29
N VAL A 215 -21.78 3.72 17.46
CA VAL A 215 -21.21 2.93 16.36
C VAL A 215 -22.09 1.72 16.18
N TYR A 216 -22.72 1.60 15.02
CA TYR A 216 -23.75 0.59 14.73
C TYR A 216 -23.25 -0.40 13.69
N TRP A 217 -23.74 -1.63 13.78
CA TRP A 217 -23.68 -2.60 12.71
C TRP A 217 -25.09 -3.03 12.30
N SER A 218 -25.24 -3.45 11.05
CA SER A 218 -26.49 -3.98 10.51
C SER A 218 -26.22 -5.20 9.63
N PHE A 219 -26.95 -6.28 9.88
CA PHE A 219 -26.90 -7.51 9.10
C PHE A 219 -28.24 -8.23 9.15
N ASN A 220 -28.73 -8.72 8.00
CA ASN A 220 -29.99 -9.46 7.87
C ASN A 220 -31.19 -8.83 8.60
N GLY A 221 -31.34 -7.51 8.51
CA GLY A 221 -32.45 -6.78 9.12
C GLY A 221 -32.29 -6.49 10.62
N GLN A 222 -31.24 -7.00 11.27
CA GLN A 222 -30.88 -6.63 12.63
C GLN A 222 -29.95 -5.43 12.62
N THR A 223 -30.12 -4.51 13.58
CA THR A 223 -29.25 -3.35 13.73
C THR A 223 -29.05 -3.07 15.21
N HIS A 224 -27.79 -3.00 15.63
CA HIS A 224 -27.40 -2.77 17.02
C HIS A 224 -26.19 -1.85 17.09
N SER A 225 -26.09 -1.05 18.14
CA SER A 225 -24.84 -0.39 18.52
C SER A 225 -23.86 -1.40 19.12
N ILE A 226 -22.57 -1.07 19.12
CA ILE A 226 -21.54 -1.88 19.80
C ILE A 226 -21.85 -1.99 21.30
N ALA A 227 -22.40 -0.93 21.92
CA ALA A 227 -22.77 -0.95 23.33
C ALA A 227 -23.92 -1.94 23.64
N GLU A 228 -24.87 -2.11 22.72
CA GLU A 228 -25.96 -3.08 22.87
C GLU A 228 -25.50 -4.50 22.57
N GLN A 229 -24.72 -4.68 21.50
CA GLN A 229 -24.29 -6.00 21.06
C GLN A 229 -22.95 -5.91 20.30
N ARG A 230 -21.85 -6.14 21.02
CA ARG A 230 -20.49 -6.15 20.45
C ARG A 230 -20.16 -7.40 19.64
N TYR A 231 -20.76 -8.54 19.99
CA TYR A 231 -20.50 -9.83 19.37
C TYR A 231 -21.74 -10.33 18.62
N PHE A 232 -21.53 -10.86 17.42
CA PHE A 232 -22.57 -11.45 16.60
C PHE A 232 -22.16 -12.86 16.16
N ASP A 233 -22.88 -13.87 16.62
CA ASP A 233 -22.65 -15.26 16.21
C ASP A 233 -23.25 -15.49 14.81
N MET A 234 -22.40 -15.39 13.79
CA MET A 234 -22.78 -15.35 12.39
C MET A 234 -23.29 -16.73 11.92
N PRO A 235 -24.54 -16.83 11.45
CA PRO A 235 -25.02 -18.05 10.79
C PRO A 235 -24.39 -18.19 9.40
N ALA A 236 -24.46 -19.41 8.88
CA ALA A 236 -24.11 -19.65 7.48
C ALA A 236 -24.98 -18.77 6.56
N ASN A 237 -24.36 -18.18 5.55
CA ASN A 237 -24.99 -17.26 4.61
C ASN A 237 -24.28 -17.30 3.25
N SER A 238 -24.96 -16.78 2.24
CA SER A 238 -24.43 -16.60 0.89
C SER A 238 -24.58 -15.13 0.50
N ALA A 239 -23.48 -14.51 0.03
CA ALA A 239 -23.44 -13.11 -0.36
C ALA A 239 -23.92 -12.13 0.73
N GLY A 240 -23.50 -12.35 1.97
CA GLY A 240 -23.76 -11.47 3.10
C GLY A 240 -23.07 -10.11 2.99
N ARG A 241 -23.76 -9.06 3.45
CA ARG A 241 -23.20 -7.73 3.65
C ARG A 241 -23.50 -7.24 5.06
N MET A 242 -22.46 -6.97 5.83
CA MET A 242 -22.59 -6.33 7.14
C MET A 242 -22.22 -4.87 7.02
N TYR A 243 -23.18 -3.99 7.27
CA TYR A 243 -23.01 -2.54 7.20
C TYR A 243 -22.61 -1.99 8.56
N PHE A 244 -21.81 -0.94 8.56
CA PHE A 244 -21.40 -0.20 9.74
C PHE A 244 -21.75 1.27 9.59
N TYR A 245 -22.22 1.89 10.66
CA TYR A 245 -22.63 3.29 10.69
C TYR A 245 -22.05 3.98 11.92
N VAL A 246 -21.82 5.29 11.82
CA VAL A 246 -21.45 6.11 12.99
C VAL A 246 -22.43 7.27 13.19
N GLY A 247 -22.65 7.63 14.46
CA GLY A 247 -23.60 8.65 14.91
C GLY A 247 -25.05 8.18 14.97
N SER A 248 -25.53 7.45 13.96
CA SER A 248 -26.90 6.92 13.86
C SER A 248 -26.93 5.69 12.94
N PRO A 249 -27.82 4.70 13.16
CA PRO A 249 -27.99 3.55 12.27
C PRO A 249 -28.49 3.90 10.85
N THR A 250 -28.95 5.13 10.62
CA THR A 250 -29.39 5.64 9.31
C THR A 250 -28.45 6.71 8.75
N SER A 251 -27.26 6.86 9.36
CA SER A 251 -26.27 7.86 8.98
C SER A 251 -25.77 7.65 7.54
N GLN A 252 -25.45 8.75 6.86
CA GLN A 252 -24.74 8.71 5.58
C GLN A 252 -23.25 8.36 5.73
N TYR A 253 -22.72 8.39 6.95
CA TYR A 253 -21.40 7.86 7.28
C TYR A 253 -21.51 6.36 7.52
N TYR A 254 -21.38 5.60 6.44
CA TYR A 254 -21.48 4.15 6.50
C TYR A 254 -20.49 3.47 5.56
N ASP A 255 -20.19 2.23 5.85
CA ASP A 255 -19.41 1.35 4.98
C ASP A 255 -19.83 -0.10 5.22
N PHE A 256 -19.28 -1.06 4.50
CA PHE A 256 -19.64 -2.47 4.68
C PHE A 256 -18.49 -3.42 4.37
N ILE A 257 -18.59 -4.62 4.93
CA ILE A 257 -17.82 -5.79 4.50
C ILE A 257 -18.74 -6.75 3.75
N GLU A 258 -18.16 -7.51 2.84
CA GLU A 258 -18.85 -8.56 2.09
C GLU A 258 -18.27 -9.92 2.48
N PHE A 259 -19.14 -10.92 2.61
CA PHE A 259 -18.69 -12.27 2.93
C PHE A 259 -19.68 -13.35 2.50
N THR A 260 -19.18 -14.57 2.43
CA THR A 260 -19.93 -15.82 2.40
C THR A 260 -19.36 -16.71 3.48
N VAL A 261 -20.22 -17.17 4.38
CA VAL A 261 -19.83 -18.12 5.43
C VAL A 261 -20.62 -19.39 5.24
N GLY A 262 -19.95 -20.49 4.92
CA GLY A 262 -20.62 -21.74 4.60
C GLY A 262 -19.64 -22.89 4.39
N GLY A 263 -20.11 -24.12 4.56
CA GLY A 263 -19.27 -25.31 4.38
C GLY A 263 -18.05 -25.38 5.31
N GLY A 264 -18.09 -24.69 6.46
CA GLY A 264 -16.94 -24.56 7.38
C GLY A 264 -15.86 -23.59 6.90
N VAL A 265 -16.13 -22.73 5.92
CA VAL A 265 -15.18 -21.76 5.37
C VAL A 265 -15.74 -20.34 5.50
N PHE A 266 -14.89 -19.41 5.94
CA PHE A 266 -15.14 -17.99 5.82
C PHE A 266 -14.53 -17.48 4.51
N ASN A 267 -15.27 -16.70 3.74
CA ASN A 267 -14.78 -15.97 2.57
C ASN A 267 -15.25 -14.53 2.72
N GLY A 268 -14.37 -13.53 2.70
CA GLY A 268 -14.82 -12.14 2.82
C GLY A 268 -13.75 -11.10 2.58
N ASN A 269 -14.18 -9.85 2.49
CA ASN A 269 -13.31 -8.71 2.20
C ASN A 269 -13.91 -7.40 2.73
N THR A 270 -13.05 -6.42 2.99
CA THR A 270 -13.46 -5.00 2.92
C THR A 270 -13.59 -4.60 1.45
N THR A 271 -14.29 -3.51 1.13
CA THR A 271 -14.40 -3.09 -0.28
C THR A 271 -14.46 -1.59 -0.48
N ARG A 272 -13.78 -1.09 -1.51
CA ARG A 272 -13.84 0.29 -2.00
C ARG A 272 -14.30 0.34 -3.45
N VAL A 273 -14.82 -0.78 -3.98
CA VAL A 273 -15.32 -0.92 -5.36
C VAL A 273 -16.37 0.14 -5.69
N ASP A 274 -17.26 0.43 -4.74
CA ASP A 274 -18.30 1.46 -4.92
C ASP A 274 -17.83 2.82 -4.43
N ALA A 275 -17.27 2.86 -3.22
CA ALA A 275 -16.82 4.06 -2.54
C ALA A 275 -16.18 3.73 -1.19
N TYR A 276 -15.29 4.59 -0.72
CA TYR A 276 -14.89 4.66 0.68
C TYR A 276 -15.90 5.48 1.49
N GLY A 277 -16.37 4.94 2.62
CA GLY A 277 -17.24 5.64 3.57
C GLY A 277 -16.63 5.75 4.98
N LEU A 278 -16.13 4.65 5.53
CA LEU A 278 -15.49 4.56 6.86
C LEU A 278 -14.21 3.73 6.75
N PRO A 279 -13.14 4.03 7.52
CA PRO A 279 -12.02 3.10 7.66
C PRO A 279 -12.52 1.75 8.21
N LEU A 280 -12.19 0.66 7.52
CA LEU A 280 -12.53 -0.71 7.92
C LEU A 280 -11.29 -1.59 7.84
N ALA A 281 -11.09 -2.41 8.87
CA ALA A 281 -10.11 -3.47 8.87
C ALA A 281 -10.72 -4.74 9.46
N MET A 282 -10.27 -5.89 8.99
CA MET A 282 -10.70 -7.21 9.44
C MET A 282 -9.50 -8.02 9.93
N ARG A 283 -9.71 -8.82 10.98
CA ARG A 283 -8.79 -9.88 11.41
C ARG A 283 -9.56 -11.19 11.56
N LEU A 284 -9.19 -12.19 10.78
CA LEU A 284 -9.77 -13.53 10.85
C LEU A 284 -8.84 -14.46 11.60
N HIS A 285 -9.39 -15.19 12.56
CA HIS A 285 -8.70 -16.27 13.26
C HIS A 285 -9.48 -17.58 13.15
N SER A 286 -8.76 -18.67 12.93
CA SER A 286 -9.30 -20.03 12.83
C SER A 286 -8.69 -20.97 13.86
N TYR A 287 -9.37 -22.08 14.13
CA TYR A 287 -8.95 -23.06 15.14
C TYR A 287 -7.60 -23.74 14.85
N ASP A 288 -7.12 -23.69 13.61
CA ASP A 288 -5.81 -24.22 13.21
C ASP A 288 -4.66 -23.23 13.40
N GLY A 289 -4.93 -22.06 14.01
CA GLY A 289 -3.96 -21.02 14.27
C GLY A 289 -3.72 -20.06 13.11
N TYR A 290 -4.49 -20.17 12.02
CA TYR A 290 -4.49 -19.14 10.98
C TYR A 290 -4.98 -17.81 11.55
N ASP A 291 -4.22 -16.75 11.32
CA ASP A 291 -4.50 -15.38 11.77
C ASP A 291 -4.04 -14.40 10.69
N VAL A 292 -4.98 -13.71 10.05
CA VAL A 292 -4.71 -12.76 8.94
C VAL A 292 -5.49 -11.48 9.13
N GLN A 293 -4.86 -10.36 8.76
CA GLN A 293 -5.42 -9.02 8.83
C GLN A 293 -5.46 -8.37 7.43
N VAL A 294 -6.56 -7.67 7.13
CA VAL A 294 -6.77 -6.94 5.86
C VAL A 294 -7.55 -5.64 6.10
N GLY A 295 -7.55 -4.73 5.12
CA GLY A 295 -8.20 -3.42 5.20
C GLY A 295 -7.21 -2.29 5.48
N GLU A 296 -7.70 -1.16 5.98
CA GLU A 296 -6.83 0.02 6.20
C GLU A 296 -5.85 -0.17 7.38
N THR A 297 -4.66 0.44 7.27
CA THR A 297 -3.61 0.34 8.31
C THR A 297 -3.98 1.09 9.59
N GLN A 298 -3.35 0.75 10.72
CA GLN A 298 -3.52 1.51 11.98
C GLN A 298 -3.19 3.01 11.80
N ALA A 299 -2.17 3.34 11.02
CA ALA A 299 -1.81 4.73 10.72
C ALA A 299 -2.93 5.46 9.96
N PHE A 300 -3.66 4.75 9.08
CA PHE A 300 -4.84 5.30 8.43
C PHE A 300 -5.99 5.51 9.41
N PHE A 301 -6.22 4.56 10.32
CA PHE A 301 -7.21 4.71 11.39
C PHE A 301 -6.91 5.89 12.31
N ALA A 302 -5.67 6.35 12.44
CA ALA A 302 -5.30 7.52 13.25
C ALA A 302 -5.66 8.87 12.59
N LYS A 303 -5.99 8.88 11.30
CA LYS A 303 -6.31 10.11 10.55
C LYS A 303 -7.73 10.54 10.83
N SER A 304 -7.96 11.86 10.93
CA SER A 304 -9.32 12.38 10.88
C SER A 304 -9.89 12.19 9.49
N ARG A 305 -11.22 12.08 9.39
CA ARG A 305 -11.93 12.10 8.12
C ARG A 305 -11.50 13.22 7.17
N THR A 306 -11.35 14.44 7.67
CA THR A 306 -10.90 15.59 6.86
C THR A 306 -9.50 15.36 6.31
N GLN A 307 -8.60 14.81 7.12
CA GLN A 307 -7.25 14.45 6.68
C GLN A 307 -7.29 13.37 5.60
N VAL A 308 -8.13 12.33 5.74
CA VAL A 308 -8.27 11.28 4.73
C VAL A 308 -8.69 11.85 3.37
N PHE A 309 -9.70 12.72 3.36
CA PHE A 309 -10.17 13.35 2.11
C PHE A 309 -9.09 14.25 1.50
N GLN A 310 -8.35 14.99 2.33
CA GLN A 310 -7.26 15.84 1.84
C GLN A 310 -6.07 15.02 1.31
N ASP A 311 -5.71 13.93 1.99
CA ASP A 311 -4.67 13.00 1.56
C ASP A 311 -5.01 12.38 0.20
N PHE A 312 -6.28 11.99 0.01
CA PHE A 312 -6.76 11.51 -1.29
C PHE A 312 -6.57 12.57 -2.37
N ILE A 313 -7.07 13.80 -2.14
CA ILE A 313 -6.96 14.92 -3.08
C ILE A 313 -5.49 15.23 -3.42
N ASN A 314 -4.58 15.11 -2.46
CA ASN A 314 -3.16 15.36 -2.65
C ASN A 314 -2.45 14.24 -3.42
N ALA A 315 -2.90 12.99 -3.25
CA ALA A 315 -2.24 11.81 -3.81
C ALA A 315 -2.64 11.54 -5.27
N VAL A 316 -3.86 11.93 -5.68
CA VAL A 316 -4.40 11.56 -7.00
C VAL A 316 -4.24 12.66 -8.07
N PRO A 317 -4.16 12.31 -9.36
CA PRO A 317 -4.20 13.28 -10.45
C PRO A 317 -5.49 14.12 -10.47
N GLN A 318 -5.45 15.21 -11.23
CA GLN A 318 -6.51 16.22 -11.25
C GLN A 318 -7.89 15.63 -11.58
N GLU A 319 -7.96 14.65 -12.47
CA GLU A 319 -9.17 13.97 -12.94
C GLU A 319 -9.92 13.27 -11.79
N PHE A 320 -9.21 12.80 -10.76
CA PHE A 320 -9.76 12.01 -9.67
C PHE A 320 -10.15 12.85 -8.46
N LYS A 321 -9.72 14.11 -8.35
CA LYS A 321 -9.99 14.94 -7.16
C LYS A 321 -11.48 15.18 -6.91
N VAL A 322 -12.29 15.19 -7.98
CA VAL A 322 -13.75 15.31 -7.90
C VAL A 322 -14.40 14.19 -7.09
N LEU A 323 -13.77 13.01 -7.03
CA LEU A 323 -14.29 11.83 -6.32
C LEU A 323 -14.41 12.04 -4.80
N ALA A 324 -13.55 12.90 -4.24
CA ALA A 324 -13.61 13.32 -2.83
C ALA A 324 -14.48 14.56 -2.62
N GLN A 325 -15.16 15.06 -3.65
CA GLN A 325 -15.99 16.27 -3.59
C GLN A 325 -17.48 15.95 -3.84
N SER A 326 -17.78 15.07 -4.81
CA SER A 326 -19.15 14.78 -5.26
C SER A 326 -20.10 14.32 -4.16
N GLN A 327 -19.60 13.60 -3.15
CA GLN A 327 -20.39 13.15 -1.99
C GLN A 327 -19.74 13.54 -0.67
N ALA A 328 -18.91 14.59 -0.66
CA ALA A 328 -18.34 15.10 0.57
C ALA A 328 -19.44 15.64 1.51
N PRO A 329 -19.27 15.52 2.84
CA PRO A 329 -18.16 14.83 3.51
C PRO A 329 -18.35 13.30 3.61
N TYR A 330 -19.42 12.72 3.08
CA TYR A 330 -19.86 11.35 3.39
C TYR A 330 -19.09 10.23 2.71
N ARG A 331 -18.64 10.41 1.47
CA ARG A 331 -17.95 9.34 0.73
C ARG A 331 -16.90 9.89 -0.25
N ILE A 332 -15.88 9.08 -0.51
CA ILE A 332 -15.01 9.20 -1.69
C ILE A 332 -15.45 8.11 -2.66
N ILE A 333 -16.03 8.49 -3.80
CA ILE A 333 -16.71 7.53 -4.68
C ILE A 333 -15.78 6.94 -5.73
N ALA A 334 -16.03 5.69 -6.14
CA ALA A 334 -15.26 5.06 -7.20
C ALA A 334 -15.46 5.79 -8.55
N PRO A 335 -14.42 5.86 -9.40
CA PRO A 335 -14.48 6.63 -10.64
C PRO A 335 -15.64 6.26 -11.56
N GLY A 336 -15.91 4.95 -11.74
CA GLY A 336 -17.01 4.46 -12.59
C GLY A 336 -18.42 4.87 -12.11
N SER A 337 -18.54 5.30 -10.85
CA SER A 337 -19.79 5.76 -10.25
C SER A 337 -19.99 7.28 -10.36
N ASP A 338 -18.92 8.05 -10.59
CA ASP A 338 -18.97 9.50 -10.72
C ASP A 338 -19.33 9.96 -12.15
N ALA A 339 -20.09 11.05 -12.27
CA ALA A 339 -20.54 11.56 -13.56
C ALA A 339 -19.39 12.02 -14.47
N SER A 340 -18.24 12.42 -13.91
CA SER A 340 -17.09 12.89 -14.68
C SER A 340 -16.46 11.82 -15.56
N PHE A 341 -16.49 10.55 -15.16
CA PHE A 341 -15.92 9.42 -15.93
C PHE A 341 -16.96 8.63 -16.75
N LYS A 342 -18.25 8.95 -16.61
CA LYS A 342 -19.34 8.37 -17.39
C LYS A 342 -19.41 8.98 -18.80
N PRO A 343 -20.06 8.32 -19.77
CA PRO A 343 -20.30 8.91 -21.10
C PRO A 343 -20.86 10.33 -21.01
N GLY A 344 -20.21 11.27 -21.70
CA GLY A 344 -20.54 12.71 -21.67
C GLY A 344 -19.87 13.51 -20.55
N GLY A 345 -19.21 12.86 -19.59
CA GLY A 345 -18.39 13.50 -18.56
C GLY A 345 -17.05 14.02 -19.07
N VAL A 346 -16.44 14.94 -18.32
CA VAL A 346 -15.17 15.59 -18.69
C VAL A 346 -14.00 14.62 -18.83
N ASN A 347 -14.04 13.49 -18.12
CA ASN A 347 -13.03 12.42 -18.11
C ASN A 347 -13.51 11.15 -18.82
N ALA A 348 -14.60 11.20 -19.61
CA ALA A 348 -15.21 10.02 -20.25
C ALA A 348 -14.24 9.23 -21.16
N ASN A 349 -13.19 9.89 -21.68
CA ASN A 349 -12.21 9.30 -22.58
C ASN A 349 -10.86 8.96 -21.90
N TYR A 350 -10.78 9.01 -20.56
CA TYR A 350 -9.53 8.85 -19.80
C TYR A 350 -8.74 7.59 -20.16
N PHE A 351 -9.41 6.45 -20.39
CA PHE A 351 -8.74 5.20 -20.80
C PHE A 351 -8.74 4.93 -22.31
N THR A 352 -9.50 5.69 -23.11
CA THR A 352 -9.83 5.30 -24.49
C THR A 352 -8.62 4.99 -25.35
N ALA A 353 -7.62 5.90 -25.39
CA ALA A 353 -6.43 5.69 -26.22
C ALA A 353 -5.59 4.49 -25.75
N TYR A 354 -5.44 4.33 -24.43
CA TYR A 354 -4.67 3.23 -23.85
C TYR A 354 -5.34 1.87 -24.09
N ALA A 355 -6.65 1.78 -23.87
CA ALA A 355 -7.42 0.56 -24.15
C ALA A 355 -7.35 0.18 -25.63
N GLN A 356 -7.49 1.14 -26.54
CA GLN A 356 -7.36 0.89 -27.98
C GLN A 356 -5.97 0.38 -28.38
N SER A 357 -4.90 0.84 -27.70
CA SER A 357 -3.53 0.38 -27.98
C SER A 357 -3.31 -1.12 -27.74
N VAL A 358 -4.16 -1.74 -26.91
CA VAL A 358 -4.15 -3.19 -26.62
C VAL A 358 -5.36 -3.92 -27.22
N GLY A 359 -6.04 -3.30 -28.19
CA GLY A 359 -7.16 -3.89 -28.92
C GLY A 359 -8.48 -3.93 -28.15
N VAL A 360 -8.61 -3.17 -27.06
CA VAL A 360 -9.86 -3.07 -26.28
C VAL A 360 -10.65 -1.83 -26.71
N ASN A 361 -11.92 -2.04 -27.05
CA ASN A 361 -12.87 -0.96 -27.35
C ASN A 361 -13.97 -0.94 -26.28
N GLU A 362 -13.69 -0.24 -25.18
CA GLU A 362 -14.60 -0.12 -24.04
C GLU A 362 -14.57 1.31 -23.48
N THR A 363 -15.68 1.72 -22.87
CA THR A 363 -15.80 3.00 -22.20
C THR A 363 -14.93 3.06 -20.94
N THR A 364 -14.43 4.25 -20.62
CA THR A 364 -13.70 4.51 -19.37
C THR A 364 -14.47 4.05 -18.13
N GLN A 365 -15.78 4.30 -18.10
CA GLN A 365 -16.67 3.87 -17.01
C GLN A 365 -16.61 2.35 -16.80
N TYR A 366 -16.73 1.58 -17.87
CA TYR A 366 -16.75 0.12 -17.79
C TYR A 366 -15.37 -0.49 -17.60
N ILE A 367 -14.30 0.20 -17.99
CA ILE A 367 -12.94 -0.19 -17.58
C ILE A 367 -12.78 -0.04 -16.07
N PHE A 368 -13.18 1.09 -15.47
CA PHE A 368 -13.13 1.26 -14.01
C PHE A 368 -13.99 0.24 -13.25
N GLY A 369 -15.19 -0.04 -13.77
CA GLY A 369 -16.14 -0.96 -13.13
C GLY A 369 -16.07 -2.41 -13.59
N CYS A 370 -15.08 -2.79 -14.41
CA CYS A 370 -14.99 -4.07 -15.12
C CYS A 370 -16.33 -4.61 -15.63
N ALA A 371 -17.09 -3.74 -16.27
CA ALA A 371 -18.42 -4.04 -16.81
C ALA A 371 -18.37 -4.14 -18.33
N GLY A 372 -19.53 -4.35 -18.97
CA GLY A 372 -19.61 -4.48 -20.42
C GLY A 372 -18.72 -5.61 -20.94
N SER A 373 -17.86 -5.31 -21.90
CA SER A 373 -16.90 -6.28 -22.47
C SER A 373 -15.83 -6.75 -21.47
N MET A 374 -15.62 -6.03 -20.36
CA MET A 374 -14.65 -6.40 -19.33
C MET A 374 -15.20 -7.39 -18.29
N ALA A 375 -16.52 -7.57 -18.21
CA ALA A 375 -17.17 -8.43 -17.22
C ALA A 375 -16.83 -9.94 -17.36
N SER A 376 -16.31 -10.35 -18.52
CA SER A 376 -15.84 -11.72 -18.77
C SER A 376 -14.33 -11.80 -18.95
N ASN A 377 -13.60 -10.69 -18.74
CA ASN A 377 -12.15 -10.62 -18.94
C ASN A 377 -11.44 -9.98 -17.74
N PRO A 378 -11.40 -10.68 -16.59
CA PRO A 378 -10.86 -10.14 -15.35
C PRO A 378 -9.40 -9.73 -15.46
N ASN A 379 -8.58 -10.54 -16.13
CA ASN A 379 -7.16 -10.24 -16.32
C ASN A 379 -6.94 -8.95 -17.12
N MET A 380 -7.66 -8.77 -18.24
CA MET A 380 -7.53 -7.54 -19.02
C MET A 380 -8.08 -6.33 -18.27
N CYS A 381 -9.20 -6.47 -17.55
CA CYS A 381 -9.72 -5.35 -16.75
C CYS A 381 -8.73 -4.90 -15.68
N ALA A 382 -8.16 -5.84 -14.93
CA ALA A 382 -7.13 -5.56 -13.95
C ALA A 382 -5.90 -4.93 -14.60
N ALA A 383 -5.46 -5.45 -15.74
CA ALA A 383 -4.31 -4.94 -16.45
C ALA A 383 -4.52 -3.50 -17.00
N LEU A 384 -5.73 -3.16 -17.44
CA LEU A 384 -6.08 -1.79 -17.84
C LEU A 384 -6.09 -0.84 -16.63
N ASN A 385 -6.78 -1.21 -15.54
CA ASN A 385 -6.85 -0.41 -14.31
C ASN A 385 -5.45 -0.15 -13.72
N ARG A 386 -4.55 -1.13 -13.79
CA ARG A 386 -3.17 -1.06 -13.25
C ARG A 386 -2.15 -0.50 -14.23
N HIS A 387 -2.54 -0.16 -15.46
CA HIS A 387 -1.64 0.27 -16.53
C HIS A 387 -0.52 -0.74 -16.85
N VAL A 388 -0.88 -2.01 -16.98
CA VAL A 388 0.05 -3.10 -17.34
C VAL A 388 -0.41 -3.94 -18.53
N ALA A 389 -1.52 -3.60 -19.18
CA ALA A 389 -2.07 -4.32 -20.33
C ALA A 389 -1.10 -4.48 -21.52
N THR A 390 -0.11 -3.60 -21.67
CA THR A 390 0.95 -3.73 -22.69
C THR A 390 2.10 -4.66 -22.28
N LEU A 391 2.17 -5.06 -21.00
CA LEU A 391 3.18 -5.97 -20.47
C LEU A 391 2.79 -7.43 -20.73
N PRO A 392 3.76 -8.36 -20.76
CA PRO A 392 3.46 -9.79 -20.74
C PRO A 392 2.74 -10.17 -19.44
N SER A 393 2.10 -11.34 -19.41
CA SER A 393 1.32 -11.81 -18.25
C SER A 393 2.11 -11.83 -16.94
N SER A 394 3.43 -12.09 -16.98
CA SER A 394 4.29 -12.01 -15.80
C SER A 394 4.41 -10.58 -15.25
N GLY A 395 4.52 -9.58 -16.12
CA GLY A 395 4.52 -8.16 -15.72
C GLY A 395 3.14 -7.70 -15.28
N GLN A 396 2.06 -8.24 -15.88
CA GLN A 396 0.70 -7.98 -15.43
C GLN A 396 0.41 -8.55 -14.03
N ALA A 397 1.12 -9.60 -13.62
CA ALA A 397 1.00 -10.21 -12.31
C ALA A 397 1.97 -9.62 -11.25
N ASP A 398 2.88 -8.73 -11.63
CA ASP A 398 3.88 -8.13 -10.73
C ASP A 398 3.36 -6.79 -10.16
N PRO A 399 3.05 -6.70 -8.84
CA PRO A 399 2.53 -5.48 -8.23
C PRO A 399 3.49 -4.29 -8.30
N ASN A 400 4.78 -4.52 -8.53
CA ASN A 400 5.76 -3.45 -8.70
C ASN A 400 5.59 -2.69 -10.03
N GLN A 401 4.87 -3.26 -11.00
CA GLN A 401 4.61 -2.63 -12.28
C GLN A 401 3.33 -1.76 -12.27
N TYR A 402 2.54 -1.83 -11.19
CA TYR A 402 1.20 -1.24 -11.19
C TYR A 402 1.25 0.28 -10.98
N TYR A 403 0.39 0.97 -11.72
CA TYR A 403 0.14 2.41 -11.58
C TYR A 403 1.38 3.31 -11.79
N LEU A 404 2.41 2.80 -12.48
CA LEU A 404 3.65 3.55 -12.75
C LEU A 404 3.49 4.61 -13.85
N SER A 405 2.38 4.60 -14.59
CA SER A 405 2.10 5.53 -15.69
C SER A 405 0.61 5.74 -15.87
N ALA A 406 0.25 6.90 -16.42
CA ALA A 406 -1.14 7.24 -16.75
C ALA A 406 -1.47 6.82 -18.21
N PRO A 407 -2.73 6.48 -18.51
CA PRO A 407 -3.87 6.43 -17.58
C PRO A 407 -3.85 5.16 -16.71
N ALA A 408 -4.11 5.32 -15.42
CA ALA A 408 -4.32 4.23 -14.46
C ALA A 408 -5.42 4.57 -13.45
N ASN A 409 -5.89 3.59 -12.70
CA ASN A 409 -6.87 3.80 -11.63
C ASN A 409 -6.19 4.27 -10.34
N TYR A 410 -5.91 5.57 -10.27
CA TYR A 410 -5.26 6.20 -9.11
C TYR A 410 -6.14 6.24 -7.86
N TYR A 411 -7.47 6.08 -8.00
CA TYR A 411 -8.37 5.82 -6.88
C TYR A 411 -8.04 4.48 -6.21
N ALA A 412 -7.93 3.40 -6.99
CA ALA A 412 -7.55 2.09 -6.44
C ALA A 412 -6.15 2.11 -5.84
N LYS A 413 -5.18 2.73 -6.52
CA LYS A 413 -3.81 2.91 -6.02
C LYS A 413 -3.77 3.52 -4.62
N PHE A 414 -4.56 4.58 -4.38
CA PHE A 414 -4.63 5.23 -3.07
C PHE A 414 -5.03 4.24 -1.97
N TRP A 415 -6.00 3.36 -2.22
CA TRP A 415 -6.43 2.36 -1.24
C TRP A 415 -5.35 1.30 -0.99
N HIS A 416 -4.67 0.81 -2.04
CA HIS A 416 -3.52 -0.09 -1.85
C HIS A 416 -2.40 0.57 -1.03
N ASP A 417 -2.07 1.83 -1.31
CA ASP A 417 -1.00 2.54 -0.59
C ASP A 417 -1.31 2.73 0.91
N ASN A 418 -2.59 2.68 1.31
CA ASN A 418 -3.04 2.88 2.69
C ASN A 418 -3.56 1.59 3.35
N ALA A 419 -3.46 0.44 2.68
CA ALA A 419 -3.94 -0.85 3.16
C ALA A 419 -2.84 -1.72 3.80
N ILE A 420 -3.26 -2.60 4.71
CA ILE A 420 -2.43 -3.66 5.29
C ILE A 420 -1.94 -4.53 4.12
N ASN A 421 -0.63 -4.75 4.06
CA ASN A 421 0.06 -5.52 3.02
C ASN A 421 -0.15 -4.99 1.59
N LYS A 422 -0.62 -3.73 1.46
CA LYS A 422 -1.09 -3.14 0.21
C LYS A 422 -2.21 -3.93 -0.49
N LEU A 423 -3.02 -4.67 0.29
CA LEU A 423 -4.14 -5.45 -0.23
C LEU A 423 -5.46 -4.69 -0.05
N ALA A 424 -6.07 -4.29 -1.16
CA ALA A 424 -7.29 -3.50 -1.15
C ALA A 424 -8.19 -3.90 -2.32
N TYR A 425 -9.50 -3.92 -2.09
CA TYR A 425 -10.49 -4.11 -3.16
C TYR A 425 -10.90 -2.75 -3.73
N GLY A 426 -10.05 -2.15 -4.57
CA GLY A 426 -10.20 -0.79 -5.10
C GLY A 426 -11.05 -0.69 -6.38
N PHE A 427 -11.18 -1.79 -7.12
CA PHE A 427 -12.05 -1.93 -8.30
C PHE A 427 -12.46 -3.40 -8.47
N PRO A 428 -13.51 -3.73 -9.25
CA PRO A 428 -13.85 -5.13 -9.51
C PRO A 428 -12.66 -5.87 -10.13
N TYR A 429 -12.43 -7.14 -9.79
CA TYR A 429 -11.25 -7.90 -10.23
C TYR A 429 -9.88 -7.45 -9.67
N ASP A 430 -9.86 -6.68 -8.56
CA ASP A 430 -8.60 -6.44 -7.83
C ASP A 430 -8.00 -7.73 -7.22
N ASP A 431 -8.79 -8.79 -7.10
CA ASP A 431 -8.34 -10.12 -6.67
C ASP A 431 -7.44 -10.82 -7.69
N VAL A 432 -7.38 -10.34 -8.95
CA VAL A 432 -6.38 -10.79 -9.93
C VAL A 432 -4.98 -10.55 -9.37
N ALA A 433 -4.15 -11.60 -9.42
CA ALA A 433 -2.84 -11.65 -8.78
C ALA A 433 -2.87 -11.45 -7.25
N SER A 434 -3.99 -11.77 -6.61
CA SER A 434 -4.16 -11.76 -5.15
C SER A 434 -3.91 -10.38 -4.51
N GLN A 435 -4.43 -9.30 -5.10
CA GLN A 435 -4.19 -7.94 -4.61
C GLN A 435 -5.37 -7.33 -3.86
N SER A 436 -6.51 -8.02 -3.83
CA SER A 436 -7.66 -7.58 -3.04
C SER A 436 -7.48 -7.84 -1.55
N SER A 437 -8.30 -7.18 -0.73
CA SER A 437 -8.42 -7.46 0.71
C SER A 437 -9.23 -8.74 1.01
N PHE A 438 -9.29 -9.67 0.07
CA PHE A 438 -10.02 -10.93 0.22
C PHE A 438 -9.26 -11.92 1.10
N ILE A 439 -9.99 -12.52 2.03
CA ILE A 439 -9.52 -13.58 2.92
C ILE A 439 -10.46 -14.79 2.78
N SER A 440 -9.87 -15.97 2.68
CA SER A 440 -10.60 -17.24 2.65
C SER A 440 -9.85 -18.26 3.48
N HIS A 441 -10.52 -18.83 4.49
CA HIS A 441 -9.94 -19.89 5.29
C HIS A 441 -10.99 -20.78 5.97
N ALA A 442 -10.62 -22.03 6.19
CA ALA A 442 -11.47 -23.02 6.85
C ALA A 442 -11.49 -22.86 8.38
N ASN A 443 -12.47 -23.51 9.01
CA ASN A 443 -12.65 -23.60 10.46
C ASN A 443 -12.53 -22.25 11.19
N PRO A 444 -13.26 -21.20 10.74
CA PRO A 444 -13.19 -19.90 11.37
C PRO A 444 -13.68 -19.96 12.81
N GLN A 445 -12.95 -19.32 13.71
CA GLN A 445 -13.34 -19.17 15.10
C GLN A 445 -13.99 -17.81 15.30
N TRP A 446 -13.27 -16.74 14.96
CA TRP A 446 -13.78 -15.38 15.08
C TRP A 446 -13.27 -14.47 13.96
N LEU A 447 -14.07 -13.45 13.67
CA LEU A 447 -13.72 -12.34 12.80
C LEU A 447 -13.83 -11.05 13.62
N SER A 448 -12.72 -10.34 13.82
CA SER A 448 -12.77 -8.99 14.38
C SER A 448 -12.88 -7.95 13.25
N VAL A 449 -13.78 -6.99 13.38
CA VAL A 449 -13.97 -5.89 12.43
C VAL A 449 -13.79 -4.56 13.15
N ALA A 450 -12.77 -3.80 12.76
CA ALA A 450 -12.51 -2.47 13.29
C ALA A 450 -13.22 -1.40 12.46
N VAL A 451 -13.98 -0.52 13.13
CA VAL A 451 -14.72 0.59 12.52
C VAL A 451 -14.10 1.91 12.96
N GLY A 452 -13.52 2.64 12.01
CA GLY A 452 -12.85 3.93 12.23
C GLY A 452 -13.70 5.14 11.88
N PHE A 453 -13.17 6.34 12.13
CA PHE A 453 -13.77 7.59 11.67
C PHE A 453 -12.78 8.74 11.50
#